data_AF-A0A6I5C8B2-F1
#
_entry.id   AF-A0A6I5C8B2-F1
#
_cell.length_a   1.000
_cell.length_b   1.000
_cell.length_c   1.000
_cell.angle_alpha   90.00
_cell.angle_beta   90.00
_cell.angle_gamma   90.00
#
_symmetry.space_group_name_H-M   'P 1'
#
loop_
_entity.id
_entity.type
_entity.pdbx_description
1 polymer ?
#
loop_
_entity_poly.entity_id
_entity_poly.type
_entity_poly.pdbx_seq_one_letter_code
_entity_poly.pdbx_strand_id
1 'polypeptide(L)'
;MTAGSDTVLDLLPLVFADPGEALARARALLDARPAPLHASVAHQVIGIWQRDFGDLRLALRHLRRARDLAARAESAEREADVLATLG
;
A
#
# COMPACT_ATOMS: atom_id res chain seq x y z
N MET A 1 -0.23 13.85 15.54
CA MET A 1 -0.15 13.85 14.06
C MET A 1 -0.82 12.59 13.52
N THR A 2 -2.14 12.46 13.62
CA THR A 2 -2.89 11.24 13.22
C THR A 2 -3.71 11.44 11.95
N ALA A 3 -4.25 12.64 11.73
CA ALA A 3 -5.09 12.95 10.56
C ALA A 3 -4.46 12.61 9.20
N GLY A 4 -3.15 12.82 9.03
CA GLY A 4 -2.46 12.48 7.79
C GLY A 4 -2.28 10.97 7.56
N SER A 5 -2.19 10.16 8.64
CA SER A 5 -2.13 8.71 8.53
C SER A 5 -3.50 8.11 8.22
N ASP A 6 -4.57 8.65 8.81
CA ASP A 6 -5.94 8.20 8.55
C ASP A 6 -6.29 8.36 7.07
N THR A 7 -5.97 9.53 6.48
CA THR A 7 -6.19 9.77 5.04
C THR A 7 -5.38 8.83 4.13
N VAL A 8 -4.21 8.38 4.57
CA VAL A 8 -3.40 7.43 3.78
C VAL A 8 -3.98 6.03 3.87
N LEU A 9 -4.46 5.60 5.04
CA LEU A 9 -5.09 4.29 5.22
C LEU A 9 -6.40 4.15 4.43
N ASP A 10 -7.13 5.25 4.23
CA ASP A 10 -8.33 5.30 3.38
C ASP A 10 -8.07 4.92 1.91
N LEU A 11 -6.81 4.89 1.46
CA LEU A 11 -6.47 4.41 0.12
C LEU A 11 -6.72 2.90 -0.05
N LEU A 12 -6.67 2.11 1.02
CA LEU A 12 -6.89 0.66 0.94
C LEU A 12 -8.34 0.30 0.59
N PRO A 13 -9.38 0.79 1.29
CA PRO A 13 -10.75 0.57 0.86
C PRO A 13 -11.04 1.21 -0.51
N LEU A 14 -10.38 2.32 -0.84
CA LEU A 14 -10.56 2.99 -2.14
C LEU A 14 -10.19 2.09 -3.32
N VAL A 15 -9.25 1.14 -3.18
CA VAL A 15 -8.92 0.20 -4.28
C VAL A 15 -10.14 -0.57 -4.77
N PHE A 16 -11.09 -0.87 -3.90
CA PHE A 16 -12.30 -1.60 -4.23
C PHE A 16 -13.44 -0.68 -4.68
N ALA A 17 -13.46 0.58 -4.23
CA ALA A 17 -14.50 1.54 -4.59
C ALA A 17 -14.20 2.27 -5.92
N ASP A 18 -12.94 2.69 -6.11
CA ASP A 18 -12.42 3.34 -7.31
C ASP A 18 -10.94 2.93 -7.52
N PRO A 19 -10.70 1.79 -8.20
CA PRO A 19 -9.35 1.26 -8.37
C PRO A 19 -8.43 2.19 -9.17
N GLY A 20 -8.97 2.99 -10.09
CA GLY A 20 -8.19 3.93 -10.91
C GLY A 20 -7.66 5.09 -10.06
N GLU A 21 -8.54 5.71 -9.28
CA GLU A 21 -8.18 6.79 -8.36
C GLU A 21 -7.22 6.30 -7.27
N ALA A 22 -7.46 5.12 -6.69
CA ALA A 22 -6.57 4.54 -5.69
C ALA A 22 -5.15 4.33 -6.22
N LEU A 23 -5.01 3.82 -7.45
CA LEU A 23 -3.72 3.64 -8.10
C LEU A 23 -3.00 4.99 -8.33
N ALA A 24 -3.73 5.99 -8.84
CA ALA A 24 -3.17 7.31 -9.11
C ALA A 24 -2.65 7.97 -7.83
N ARG A 25 -3.44 7.96 -6.75
CA ARG A 25 -3.05 8.51 -5.44
C ARG A 25 -1.90 7.76 -4.81
N ALA A 26 -1.88 6.43 -4.89
CA ALA A 26 -0.77 5.65 -4.35
C ALA A 26 0.54 5.95 -5.09
N ARG A 27 0.51 6.15 -6.42
CA ARG A 27 1.70 6.57 -7.17
C ARG A 27 2.16 7.97 -6.76
N ALA A 28 1.24 8.94 -6.71
CA ALA A 28 1.56 10.31 -6.30
C ALA A 28 2.14 10.36 -4.88
N LEU A 29 1.61 9.53 -3.97
CA LEU A 29 2.13 9.40 -2.61
C LEU A 29 3.58 8.89 -2.62
N LEU A 30 3.92 7.87 -3.42
CA LEU A 30 5.31 7.39 -3.54
C LEU A 30 6.24 8.43 -4.16
N ASP A 31 5.78 9.20 -5.14
CA ASP A 31 6.56 10.26 -5.78
C ASP A 31 6.94 11.37 -4.78
N ALA A 32 6.10 11.61 -3.77
CA ALA A 32 6.37 12.51 -2.66
C ALA A 32 7.38 11.96 -1.62
N ARG A 33 7.90 10.75 -1.81
CA ARG A 33 8.90 10.08 -0.93
C ARG A 33 8.47 10.06 0.54
N PRO A 34 7.35 9.40 0.86
CA PRO A 34 6.74 9.49 2.17
C PRO A 34 7.50 8.63 3.18
N ALA A 35 7.14 8.76 4.47
CA ALA A 35 7.70 7.93 5.52
C ALA A 35 7.42 6.43 5.26
N PRO A 36 8.23 5.50 5.80
CA PRO A 36 8.11 4.07 5.51
C PRO A 36 6.70 3.50 5.73
N LEU A 37 6.00 3.93 6.77
CA LEU A 37 4.62 3.51 7.06
C LEU A 37 3.66 3.84 5.90
N HIS A 38 3.66 5.09 5.43
CA HIS A 38 2.79 5.52 4.33
C HIS A 38 3.23 4.92 2.99
N ALA A 39 4.53 4.77 2.76
CA ALA A 39 5.05 4.07 1.60
C ALA A 39 4.58 2.61 1.56
N SER A 40 4.52 1.93 2.71
CA SER A 40 3.97 0.57 2.82
C SER A 40 2.51 0.52 2.33
N VAL A 41 1.67 1.47 2.76
CA VAL A 41 0.27 1.56 2.31
C VAL A 41 0.16 1.74 0.80
N ALA A 42 0.92 2.68 0.23
CA ALA A 42 0.91 2.90 -1.22
C ALA A 42 1.36 1.67 -2.02
N HIS A 43 2.40 0.98 -1.56
CA HIS A 43 2.83 -0.27 -2.18
C HIS A 43 1.79 -1.38 -2.05
N GLN A 44 1.06 -1.48 -0.94
CA GLN A 44 -0.02 -2.47 -0.79
C GLN A 44 -1.18 -2.18 -1.74
N VAL A 45 -1.60 -0.92 -1.87
CA VAL A 45 -2.63 -0.47 -2.83
C VAL A 45 -2.25 -0.87 -4.26
N ILE A 46 -1.04 -0.54 -4.70
CA ILE A 46 -0.56 -0.90 -6.04
C ILE A 46 -0.49 -2.42 -6.19
N GLY A 47 -0.10 -3.13 -5.13
CA GLY A 47 -0.05 -4.59 -5.10
C GLY A 47 -1.40 -5.23 -5.34
N ILE A 48 -2.44 -4.79 -4.61
CA ILE A 48 -3.83 -5.27 -4.78
C ILE A 48 -4.32 -4.94 -6.20
N TRP A 49 -4.12 -3.70 -6.66
CA TRP A 49 -4.54 -3.30 -8.01
C TRP A 49 -3.88 -4.17 -9.10
N GLN A 50 -2.57 -4.43 -9.01
CA GLN A 50 -1.84 -5.28 -9.96
C GLN A 50 -2.29 -6.74 -9.90
N ARG A 51 -2.71 -7.23 -8.72
CA ARG A 51 -3.23 -8.60 -8.56
C ARG A 51 -4.54 -8.77 -9.30
N ASP A 52 -5.42 -7.78 -9.21
CA ASP A 52 -6.80 -7.89 -9.67
C ASP A 52 -6.97 -7.39 -11.12
N PHE A 53 -6.13 -6.44 -11.57
CA PHE A 53 -6.27 -5.79 -12.89
C PHE A 53 -4.99 -5.80 -13.76
N GLY A 54 -3.86 -6.28 -13.23
CA GLY A 54 -2.56 -6.10 -13.87
C GLY A 54 -1.69 -7.35 -13.89
N ASP A 55 -0.39 -7.16 -13.62
CA ASP A 55 0.60 -8.23 -13.63
C ASP A 55 0.84 -8.75 -12.20
N LEU A 56 0.48 -10.01 -11.97
CA LEU A 56 0.69 -10.70 -10.70
C LEU A 56 2.15 -10.66 -10.21
N ARG A 57 3.14 -10.70 -11.11
CA ARG A 57 4.55 -10.59 -10.74
C ARG A 57 4.88 -9.20 -10.21
N LEU A 58 4.28 -8.16 -10.79
CA LEU A 58 4.38 -6.79 -10.26
C LEU A 58 3.68 -6.70 -8.90
N ALA A 59 2.50 -7.30 -8.76
CA ALA A 59 1.76 -7.35 -7.50
C ALA A 59 2.64 -7.88 -6.36
N LEU A 60 3.25 -9.06 -6.53
CA LEU A 60 4.10 -9.68 -5.52
C LEU A 60 5.35 -8.85 -5.19
N ARG A 61 5.92 -8.12 -6.17
CA ARG A 61 7.03 -7.20 -5.89
C ARG A 61 6.59 -6.04 -4.99
N HIS A 62 5.44 -5.45 -5.30
CA HIS A 62 4.89 -4.36 -4.51
C HIS A 62 4.50 -4.81 -3.09
N LEU A 63 3.84 -5.96 -2.94
CA LEU A 63 3.44 -6.48 -1.62
C LEU A 63 4.63 -6.85 -0.72
N ARG A 64 5.68 -7.48 -1.28
CA ARG A 64 6.93 -7.71 -0.52
C ARG A 64 7.58 -6.41 -0.08
N ARG A 65 7.60 -5.40 -0.96
CA ARG A 65 8.13 -4.08 -0.62
C ARG A 65 7.30 -3.39 0.48
N ALA A 66 5.97 -3.53 0.45
CA ALA A 66 5.09 -3.01 1.49
C ALA A 66 5.40 -3.63 2.86
N ARG A 67 5.63 -4.95 2.91
CA ARG A 67 6.01 -5.66 4.13
C ARG A 67 7.36 -5.17 4.65
N ASP A 68 8.37 -5.09 3.80
CA ASP A 68 9.71 -4.62 4.20
C ASP A 68 9.67 -3.19 4.76
N LEU A 69 8.80 -2.33 4.21
CA LEU A 69 8.59 -0.97 4.69
C LEU A 69 7.83 -0.92 6.01
N ALA A 70 6.86 -1.82 6.22
CA ALA A 70 6.14 -1.96 7.49
C ALA A 70 7.09 -2.39 8.62
N ALA A 71 7.96 -3.37 8.36
CA ALA A 71 8.98 -3.82 9.29
C ALA A 71 9.97 -2.68 9.63
N ARG A 72 10.40 -1.91 8.63
CA ARG A 72 11.25 -0.71 8.83
C ARG A 72 10.56 0.44 9.56
N ALA A 73 9.23 0.47 9.57
CA ALA A 73 8.43 1.40 10.35
C ALA A 73 8.16 0.88 11.78
N GLU A 74 8.68 -0.30 12.12
CA GLU A 74 8.47 -0.98 13.41
C GLU A 74 6.97 -1.19 13.74
N SER A 75 6.15 -1.36 12.70
CA SER A 75 4.70 -1.55 12.84
C SER A 75 4.31 -3.00 12.58
N ALA A 76 4.21 -3.79 13.64
CA ALA A 76 3.79 -5.19 13.57
C ALA A 76 2.36 -5.35 13.05
N GLU A 77 1.46 -4.43 13.41
CA GLU A 77 0.09 -4.38 12.87
C GLU A 77 0.10 -4.20 11.36
N ARG A 78 0.88 -3.24 10.85
CA ARG A 78 0.97 -3.01 9.41
C ARG A 78 1.61 -4.20 8.68
N GLU A 79 2.62 -4.82 9.29
CA GLU A 79 3.25 -6.00 8.71
C GLU A 79 2.26 -7.17 8.59
N ALA A 80 1.45 -7.41 9.62
CA ALA A 80 0.40 -8.43 9.62
C ALA A 80 -0.65 -8.15 8.54
N ASP A 81 -1.11 -6.91 8.40
CA ASP A 81 -2.04 -6.47 7.35
C ASP A 81 -1.52 -6.77 5.93
N VAL A 82 -0.24 -6.47 5.68
CA VAL A 82 0.38 -6.73 4.37
C VAL A 82 0.49 -8.24 4.13
N LEU A 83 0.87 -9.01 5.14
CA LEU A 83 0.96 -10.48 5.06
C LEU A 83 -0.40 -11.11 4.75
N ALA A 84 -1.48 -10.62 5.38
CA ALA A 84 -2.84 -11.06 5.07
C ALA A 84 -3.22 -10.82 3.60
N THR A 85 -2.62 -9.82 2.93
CA THR A 85 -2.82 -9.55 1.50
C THR A 85 -1.97 -10.45 0.60
N LEU A 86 -0.81 -10.91 1.07
CA LEU A 86 0.09 -11.81 0.33
C LEU A 86 -0.47 -13.25 0.23
N GLY A 87 -1.30 -13.66 1.19
CA GLY A 87 -1.83 -15.02 1.30
C GLY A 87 -0.99 -15.90 2.21
#